data_AF-A0A225DM08-F1
#
_entry.id   AF-A0A225DM08-F1
#
_cell.length_a   1.000
_cell.length_b   1.000
_cell.length_c   1.000
_cell.angle_alpha   90.00
_cell.angle_beta   90.00
_cell.angle_gamma   90.00
#
_symmetry.space_group_name_H-M   'P 1'
#
loop_
_entity.id
_entity.type
_entity.pdbx_description
1 polymer ?
#
loop_
_entity_poly.entity_id
_entity_poly.type
_entity_poly.pdbx_seq_one_letter_code
_entity_poly.pdbx_strand_id
1 'polypeptide(L)' 'MIPSGEGANLAMYDGAELGKAIAAHPGDVEAALIAYEKDLFPRSASEAAEAEGILKVCLGPNAPQSLVDFFTNTQHVK' A
#
# COMPACT_ATOMS: atom_id res chain seq x y z
N MET A 1 -8.41 -1.55 3.67
CA MET A 1 -7.69 -1.08 2.47
C MET A 1 -8.68 -0.99 1.33
N ILE A 2 -8.63 0.06 0.51
CA ILE A 2 -9.40 0.14 -0.74
C ILE A 2 -8.87 -0.95 -1.68
N PRO A 3 -9.71 -1.68 -2.44
CA PRO A 3 -9.23 -2.73 -3.35
C PRO A 3 -8.48 -2.12 -4.54
N SER A 4 -7.17 -1.95 -4.40
CA SER A 4 -6.22 -1.52 -5.45
C SER A 4 -5.46 -2.68 -6.10
N GLY A 5 -5.55 -3.89 -5.53
CA GLY A 5 -4.83 -5.09 -5.99
C GLY A 5 -3.74 -5.56 -5.02
N GLU A 6 -3.24 -4.71 -4.13
CA GLU A 6 -2.06 -5.02 -3.31
C GLU A 6 -2.36 -5.73 -1.98
N GLY A 7 -3.61 -5.70 -1.50
CA GLY A 7 -3.93 -6.16 -0.15
C GLY A 7 -3.49 -7.60 0.16
N ALA A 8 -3.63 -8.53 -0.78
CA ALA A 8 -3.22 -9.92 -0.58
C ALA A 8 -1.68 -10.09 -0.54
N ASN A 9 -0.96 -9.42 -1.45
CA ASN A 9 0.50 -9.43 -1.47
C ASN A 9 1.06 -8.83 -0.18
N LEU A 10 0.52 -7.68 0.24
CA LEU A 10 0.94 -7.00 1.47
C LEU A 10 0.67 -7.87 2.70
N ALA A 11 -0.49 -8.52 2.80
CA ALA A 11 -0.78 -9.41 3.93
C ALA A 11 0.18 -10.61 4.01
N MET A 12 0.56 -11.20 2.87
CA MET A 12 1.54 -12.29 2.83
C MET A 12 2.94 -11.80 3.21
N TYR A 13 3.34 -10.63 2.73
CA TYR A 13 4.60 -10.00 3.07
C TYR A 13 4.67 -9.67 4.58
N ASP A 14 3.62 -9.07 5.11
CA ASP A 14 3.45 -8.72 6.52
C ASP A 14 3.58 -9.93 7.43
N GLY A 15 2.93 -11.04 7.07
CA GLY A 15 3.05 -12.30 7.80
C GLY A 15 4.49 -12.84 7.84
N ALA A 16 5.22 -12.73 6.72
CA ALA A 16 6.62 -13.16 6.66
C ALA A 16 7.55 -12.26 7.49
N GLU A 17 7.41 -10.94 7.40
CA GLU A 17 8.23 -9.99 8.16
C GLU A 17 7.95 -10.08 9.67
N LEU A 18 6.69 -10.18 10.07
CA LEU A 18 6.33 -10.40 11.48
C LEU A 18 6.87 -11.72 12.01
N GLY A 19 6.77 -12.80 11.23
CA GLY A 19 7.34 -14.10 11.59
C GLY A 19 8.85 -14.04 11.83
N LYS A 20 9.59 -13.33 10.97
CA LYS A 20 11.03 -13.09 11.15
C LYS A 20 11.32 -12.28 12.41
N ALA A 21 10.56 -11.23 12.68
CA ALA A 21 10.73 -10.41 13.88
C ALA A 21 10.52 -11.23 15.16
N ILE A 22 9.43 -12.02 15.23
CA ILE A 22 9.17 -12.90 16.38
C ILE A 22 10.33 -13.90 16.58
N ALA A 23 10.83 -14.50 15.50
CA ALA A 23 11.95 -15.44 15.58
C ALA A 23 13.26 -14.79 16.06
N ALA A 24 13.48 -13.51 15.75
CA ALA A 24 14.67 -12.75 16.15
C ALA A 24 14.62 -12.25 17.60
N HIS A 25 13.45 -12.19 18.23
CA HIS A 25 13.23 -11.65 19.58
C HIS A 25 12.56 -12.69 20.51
N PRO A 26 13.22 -13.81 20.83
CA PRO A 26 12.62 -14.86 21.66
C PRO A 26 12.30 -14.36 23.07
N GLY A 27 11.02 -14.47 23.45
CA GLY A 27 10.53 -14.05 24.78
C GLY A 27 10.25 -12.56 24.92
N ASP A 28 10.44 -11.76 23.85
CA ASP A 28 10.19 -10.32 23.83
C ASP A 28 9.33 -9.94 22.62
N VAL A 29 8.02 -10.18 22.74
CA VAL A 29 7.04 -9.89 21.68
C VAL A 29 6.93 -8.40 21.39
N GLU A 30 7.03 -7.54 22.41
CA GLU A 30 6.94 -6.09 22.22
C GLU A 30 8.11 -5.56 21.39
N ALA A 31 9.34 -6.05 21.64
CA ALA A 31 10.47 -5.72 20.78
C ALA A 31 10.28 -6.21 19.34
N ALA A 32 9.71 -7.41 19.14
CA ALA A 32 9.39 -7.92 17.81
C ALA A 32 8.37 -7.04 17.08
N LEU A 33 7.29 -6.64 17.77
CA LEU A 33 6.25 -5.77 17.21
C LEU A 33 6.82 -4.42 16.84
N ILE A 34 7.59 -3.78 17.72
CA ILE A 34 8.23 -2.47 17.44
C ILE A 34 9.13 -2.57 16.21
N ALA A 35 9.92 -3.63 16.09
CA ALA A 35 10.82 -3.82 14.95
C ALA A 35 10.05 -4.00 13.63
N TYR A 36 8.99 -4.81 13.63
CA TYR A 36 8.13 -5.04 12.47
C TYR A 36 7.32 -3.79 12.08
N GLU A 37 6.69 -3.13 13.05
CA GLU A 37 5.79 -2.00 12.83
C GLU A 37 6.50 -0.76 12.29
N LYS A 38 7.78 -0.59 12.66
CA LYS A 38 8.64 0.47 12.14
C LYS A 38 8.67 0.52 10.61
N ASP A 39 8.65 -0.65 9.96
CA ASP A 39 8.66 -0.75 8.50
C ASP A 39 7.23 -0.92 7.92
N LEU A 40 6.31 -1.55 8.66
CA LEU A 40 4.91 -1.72 8.26
C LEU A 40 4.20 -0.39 8.04
N PHE A 41 4.28 0.53 9.01
CA PHE A 41 3.44 1.73 9.00
C PHE A 41 3.76 2.68 7.84
N PRO A 42 5.03 3.04 7.55
CA PRO A 42 5.34 3.89 6.41
C PRO A 42 4.89 3.30 5.08
N ARG A 43 5.14 2.00 4.86
CA ARG A 43 4.70 1.30 3.65
C ARG A 43 3.18 1.30 3.53
N SER A 44 2.47 0.89 4.58
CA SER A 44 1.00 0.82 4.57
C SER A 44 0.35 2.18 4.31
N ALA A 45 0.94 3.26 4.83
CA ALA A 45 0.46 4.62 4.57
C ALA A 45 0.66 5.04 3.11
N SER A 46 1.82 4.70 2.51
CA SER A 46 2.08 4.94 1.07
C SER A 46 1.08 4.21 0.19
N GLU A 47 0.90 2.91 0.42
CA GLU A 47 -0.03 2.06 -0.33
C GLU A 47 -1.48 2.55 -0.22
N ALA A 48 -1.89 3.02 0.96
CA ALA A 48 -3.22 3.58 1.16
C ALA A 48 -3.43 4.89 0.36
N ALA A 49 -2.44 5.79 0.35
CA ALA A 49 -2.50 7.04 -0.40
C ALA A 49 -2.54 6.79 -1.92
N GLU A 50 -1.72 5.86 -2.41
CA GLU A 50 -1.71 5.47 -3.83
C GLU A 50 -3.02 4.79 -4.25
N ALA A 51 -3.54 3.87 -3.42
CA ALA A 51 -4.84 3.23 -3.64
C ALA A 51 -6.00 4.24 -3.69
N GLU A 52 -5.98 5.26 -2.84
CA GLU A 52 -6.97 6.34 -2.89
C GLU A 52 -6.86 7.16 -4.19
N GLY A 53 -5.64 7.44 -4.64
CA GLY A 53 -5.36 8.16 -5.89
C GLY A 53 -5.97 7.45 -7.10
N ILE A 54 -5.67 6.16 -7.28
CA ILE A 54 -6.20 5.38 -8.42
C ILE A 54 -7.72 5.21 -8.32
N LEU A 55 -8.27 5.05 -7.10
CA LEU A 55 -9.71 4.96 -6.91
C LEU A 55 -10.41 6.25 -7.35
N LYS A 56 -9.87 7.42 -7.01
CA LYS A 56 -10.42 8.71 -7.46
C LYS A 56 -10.39 8.87 -8.97
N VAL A 57 -9.34 8.39 -9.64
CA VAL A 57 -9.24 8.42 -11.11
C VAL A 57 -10.31 7.54 -11.75
N CYS A 58 -10.51 6.32 -11.22
CA CYS A 58 -11.41 5.34 -11.82
C CYS A 58 -12.88 5.53 -11.44
N LEU A 59 -13.16 5.94 -10.20
CA LEU A 59 -14.50 5.92 -9.56
C LEU A 59 -14.85 7.23 -8.84
N GLY A 60 -14.06 8.29 -9.02
CA GLY A 60 -14.34 9.61 -8.45
C GLY A 60 -15.44 10.39 -9.18
N PRO A 61 -15.80 11.60 -8.70
CA PRO A 61 -16.89 12.40 -9.27
C PRO A 61 -16.72 12.79 -10.74
N ASN A 62 -15.48 12.81 -11.25
CA ASN A 62 -15.16 13.12 -12.65
C ASN A 62 -14.98 11.86 -13.52
N ALA A 63 -15.25 10.66 -13.00
CA ALA A 63 -15.19 9.45 -13.79
C ALA A 63 -16.35 9.42 -14.83
N PRO A 64 -16.12 8.93 -16.06
CA PRO A 64 -14.88 8.32 -16.55
C PRO A 64 -13.86 9.33 -17.14
N GLN A 65 -14.18 10.63 -17.21
CA GLN A 65 -13.32 11.63 -17.85
C GLN A 65 -11.94 11.72 -17.17
N SER A 66 -11.86 11.61 -15.84
CA SER A 66 -10.59 11.55 -15.11
C SER A 66 -9.68 10.41 -15.56
N LEU A 67 -10.23 9.26 -15.93
CA LEU A 67 -9.47 8.14 -16.46
C LEU A 67 -9.00 8.40 -17.90
N VAL A 68 -9.84 9.01 -18.73
CA VAL A 68 -9.46 9.45 -20.08
C VAL A 68 -8.34 10.48 -20.03
N ASP A 69 -8.45 11.47 -19.15
CA ASP A 69 -7.46 12.53 -18.95
C ASP A 69 -6.12 11.92 -18.50
N PHE A 70 -6.14 10.96 -17.57
CA PHE A 70 -4.94 10.25 -17.12
C PHE A 70 -4.14 9.64 -18.30
N PHE A 71 -4.81 8.99 -19.26
CA PHE A 71 -4.15 8.38 -20.42
C PHE A 71 -3.83 9.35 -21.56
N THR A 72 -4.57 10.45 -21.70
CA THR A 72 -4.37 11.41 -22.80
C THR A 72 -3.39 12.52 -22.44
N ASN A 73 -3.26 12.87 -21.17
CA ASN A 73 -2.36 13.93 -20.69
C ASN A 73 -0.87 13.49 -20.67
N THR A 74 -0.58 12.21 -20.88
CA THR A 74 0.79 11.69 -21.10
C THR A 74 1.28 11.88 -22.54
N GLN A 75 0.43 12.30 -23.49
CA GLN A 75 0.81 12.52 -24.90
C GLN A 75 1.41 13.90 -25.21
N HIS A 76 1.64 14.75 -24.20
CA HIS A 76 2.18 16.12 -24.38
C HIS A 76 3.70 16.26 -24.17
N VAL A 77 4.48 15.18 -24.21
CA VAL A 77 5.94 15.28 -24.30
C VAL A 77 6.34 15.30 -25.79
N LYS A 78 6.53 16.51 -26.32
CA LYS A 78 7.32 16.72 -27.54
C LYS A 78 8.81 16.64 -27.21
#